data_AF-A0A355X895-F1
#
_entry.id   AF-A0A355X895-F1
#
_cell.length_a   1.000
_cell.length_b   1.000
_cell.length_c   1.000
_cell.angle_alpha   90.00
_cell.angle_beta   90.00
_cell.angle_gamma   90.00
#
_symmetry.space_group_name_H-M   'P 1'
#
loop_
_entity.id
_entity.type
_entity.pdbx_description
1 polymer ?
#
loop_
_entity_poly.entity_id
_entity_poly.type
_entity_poly.pdbx_seq_one_letter_code
_entity_poly.pdbx_strand_id
1 'polypeptide(L)'
;MPNNTYNSPFNARYASKEMQYIYSPDFKFKTWRKLWIALAETENELGLNVTQEQIDELKAHAEDINYEVAQEYEKKFRHDVMSHVHAYGEQCPNAKGIIHLGATSCYVGDNTDVITMKEALLLIKKKLVNAISSVAKFADEYKDMPCLGFTHFQPAQPTTVGKRATLWLMDLVMDYEEICHVIDSLMLLGSKGTTGTQASFLELFDGDHEKCKELDRKIAEKMGFKACFPVSGQTYARKLDTIVCNCLGLIAQSCCKFSNDLRLLQNLKEIEEPFEKNQIGSSAMAYKRNPMRSERIASLSRYVMIDALNPAWTASAQWFERTL
;
A
#
# COMPACT_ATOMS: atom_id res chain seq x y z
N MET A 1 8.25 -20.42 8.60
CA MET A 1 8.15 -19.80 9.94
C MET A 1 7.99 -20.89 10.97
N PRO A 2 8.57 -20.74 12.17
CA PRO A 2 8.34 -21.65 13.27
C PRO A 2 6.83 -21.74 13.61
N ASN A 3 6.29 -22.96 13.79
CA ASN A 3 4.89 -23.15 14.21
C ASN A 3 4.67 -22.86 15.71
N ASN A 4 5.72 -22.46 16.45
CA ASN A 4 5.68 -22.16 17.88
C ASN A 4 5.72 -20.65 18.17
N THR A 5 5.42 -19.80 17.17
CA THR A 5 5.35 -18.35 17.32
C THR A 5 4.10 -17.81 16.64
N TYR A 6 3.55 -16.69 17.12
CA TYR A 6 2.40 -16.05 16.50
C TYR A 6 2.73 -15.65 15.06
N ASN A 7 1.84 -16.02 14.14
CA ASN A 7 1.88 -15.55 12.77
C ASN A 7 0.53 -14.92 12.44
N SER A 8 0.55 -13.69 11.92
CA SER A 8 -0.67 -12.99 11.55
C SER A 8 -1.47 -13.80 10.53
N PRO A 9 -2.79 -13.96 10.69
CA PRO A 9 -3.61 -14.68 9.71
C PRO A 9 -3.63 -13.98 8.35
N PHE A 10 -3.34 -12.67 8.29
CA PHE A 10 -3.19 -11.96 7.03
C PHE A 10 -2.01 -12.51 6.22
N ASN A 11 -0.89 -12.79 6.88
CA ASN A 11 0.28 -13.39 6.26
C ASN A 11 0.14 -14.91 6.06
N ALA A 12 -0.39 -15.64 7.05
CA ALA A 12 -0.45 -17.10 6.97
C ALA A 12 -1.56 -17.65 6.06
N ARG A 13 -2.64 -16.90 5.83
CA ARG A 13 -3.89 -17.45 5.30
C ARG A 13 -4.61 -16.61 4.25
N TYR A 14 -4.62 -15.28 4.38
CA TYR A 14 -5.57 -14.44 3.62
C TYR A 14 -4.96 -13.63 2.49
N ALA A 15 -3.84 -12.94 2.71
CA ALA A 15 -3.26 -12.06 1.70
C ALA A 15 -2.63 -12.87 0.55
N SER A 16 -2.63 -12.30 -0.65
CA SER A 16 -1.94 -12.92 -1.79
C SER A 16 -0.42 -12.71 -1.67
N LYS A 17 0.35 -13.59 -2.31
CA LYS A 17 1.83 -13.55 -2.28
C LYS A 17 2.39 -12.20 -2.74
N GLU A 18 1.75 -11.58 -3.72
CA GLU A 18 2.14 -10.29 -4.27
C GLU A 18 1.99 -9.17 -3.23
N MET A 19 0.88 -9.15 -2.48
CA MET A 19 0.68 -8.17 -1.41
C MET A 19 1.62 -8.42 -0.23
N GLN A 20 1.90 -9.68 0.09
CA GLN A 20 2.88 -10.05 1.12
C GLN A 20 4.29 -9.60 0.74
N TYR A 21 4.65 -9.70 -0.54
CA TYR A 21 5.94 -9.22 -1.03
C TYR A 21 6.06 -7.71 -0.92
N ILE A 22 5.03 -6.94 -1.32
CA ILE A 22 5.03 -5.47 -1.22
C ILE A 22 5.31 -4.99 0.21
N TYR A 23 4.76 -5.67 1.23
CA TYR A 23 5.00 -5.36 2.64
C TYR A 23 6.15 -6.17 3.29
N SER A 24 6.99 -6.82 2.48
CA SER A 24 8.11 -7.63 2.97
C SER A 24 9.35 -6.77 3.27
N PRO A 25 10.25 -7.26 4.15
CA PRO A 25 11.58 -6.67 4.33
C PRO A 25 12.37 -6.58 3.01
N ASP A 26 12.22 -7.54 2.11
CA ASP A 26 12.91 -7.54 0.81
C ASP A 26 12.50 -6.33 -0.02
N PHE A 27 11.19 -6.12 -0.20
CA PHE A 27 10.69 -4.95 -0.91
C PHE A 27 11.14 -3.64 -0.24
N LYS A 28 11.02 -3.54 1.09
CA LYS A 28 11.43 -2.36 1.86
C LYS A 28 12.91 -2.00 1.61
N PHE A 29 13.82 -2.93 1.87
CA PHE A 29 15.26 -2.62 1.86
C PHE A 29 15.86 -2.55 0.46
N LYS A 30 15.28 -3.25 -0.53
CA LYS A 30 15.61 -3.02 -1.94
C LYS A 30 15.13 -1.65 -2.40
N THR A 31 13.95 -1.21 -1.96
CA THR A 31 13.48 0.15 -2.23
C THR A 31 14.38 1.20 -1.58
N TRP A 32 14.90 0.96 -0.39
CA TRP A 32 15.90 1.84 0.23
C TRP A 32 17.17 1.97 -0.64
N ARG A 33 17.72 0.85 -1.12
CA ARG A 33 18.87 0.87 -2.04
C ARG A 33 18.54 1.58 -3.34
N LYS A 34 17.36 1.36 -3.92
CA LYS A 34 16.89 2.07 -5.11
C LYS A 34 16.81 3.59 -4.88
N LEU A 35 16.32 4.03 -3.72
CA LEU A 35 16.27 5.45 -3.35
C LEU A 35 17.67 6.03 -3.15
N TRP A 36 18.61 5.31 -2.51
CA TRP A 36 20.00 5.78 -2.41
C TRP A 36 20.71 5.86 -3.76
N ILE A 37 20.45 4.90 -4.67
CA ILE A 37 20.96 4.96 -6.04
C ILE A 37 20.37 6.19 -6.76
N ALA A 38 19.06 6.41 -6.67
CA ALA A 38 18.42 7.58 -7.28
C ALA A 38 18.97 8.90 -6.71
N LEU A 39 19.30 8.94 -5.41
CA LEU A 39 19.96 10.06 -4.77
C LEU A 39 21.34 10.31 -5.36
N ALA A 40 22.20 9.29 -5.35
CA ALA A 40 23.57 9.39 -5.85
C ALA A 40 23.63 9.79 -7.34
N GLU A 41 22.76 9.21 -8.17
CA GLU A 41 22.62 9.61 -9.57
C GLU A 41 22.23 11.08 -9.71
N THR A 42 21.24 11.53 -8.93
CA THR A 42 20.75 12.90 -9.01
C THR A 42 21.79 13.90 -8.50
N GLU A 43 22.50 13.57 -7.44
CA GLU A 43 23.60 14.36 -6.91
C GLU A 43 24.75 14.50 -7.91
N ASN A 44 25.12 13.40 -8.60
CA ASN A 44 26.07 13.43 -9.71
C ASN A 44 25.58 14.33 -10.86
N GLU A 45 24.33 14.17 -11.30
CA GLU A 45 23.72 14.99 -12.37
C GLU A 45 23.68 16.49 -12.01
N LEU A 46 23.58 16.83 -10.72
CA LEU A 46 23.57 18.21 -10.21
C LEU A 46 24.97 18.76 -9.86
N GLY A 47 26.01 17.96 -10.09
CA GLY A 47 27.40 18.39 -10.01
C GLY A 47 28.07 18.22 -8.64
N LEU A 48 27.50 17.41 -7.72
CA LEU A 48 28.23 16.99 -6.53
C LEU A 48 29.32 15.98 -6.92
N ASN A 49 30.33 15.86 -6.06
CA ASN A 49 31.46 14.93 -6.24
C ASN A 49 31.07 13.48 -5.94
N VAL A 50 30.15 12.94 -6.75
CA VAL A 50 29.74 11.54 -6.79
C VAL A 50 30.18 10.99 -8.15
N THR A 51 30.91 9.88 -8.20
CA THR A 51 31.43 9.35 -9.47
C THR A 51 30.50 8.29 -10.07
N GLN A 52 30.57 8.10 -11.39
CA GLN A 52 29.83 7.02 -12.06
C GLN A 52 30.22 5.64 -11.54
N GLU A 53 31.50 5.44 -11.21
CA GLU A 53 32.00 4.19 -10.61
C GLU A 53 31.33 3.88 -9.27
N GLN A 54 31.14 4.89 -8.41
CA GLN A 54 30.42 4.73 -7.14
C GLN A 54 28.95 4.35 -7.39
N ILE A 55 28.28 5.00 -8.35
CA ILE A 55 26.89 4.70 -8.70
C ILE A 55 26.75 3.28 -9.26
N ASP A 56 27.67 2.85 -10.12
CA ASP A 56 27.66 1.52 -10.72
C ASP A 56 27.93 0.44 -9.66
N GLU A 57 28.81 0.70 -8.69
CA GLU A 57 29.04 -0.18 -7.54
C GLU A 57 27.76 -0.35 -6.70
N LEU A 58 27.05 0.74 -6.39
CA LEU A 58 25.75 0.67 -5.71
C LEU A 58 24.77 -0.20 -6.52
N LYS A 59 24.62 0.07 -7.82
CA LYS A 59 23.69 -0.69 -8.68
C LYS A 59 24.00 -2.18 -8.72
N ALA A 60 25.28 -2.57 -8.74
CA ALA A 60 25.69 -3.97 -8.74
C ALA A 60 25.17 -4.75 -7.50
N HIS A 61 24.98 -4.07 -6.37
CA HIS A 61 24.48 -4.65 -5.14
C HIS A 61 23.05 -4.19 -4.79
N ALA A 62 22.29 -3.59 -5.71
CA ALA A 62 20.96 -3.05 -5.42
C ALA A 62 19.98 -4.10 -4.83
N GLU A 63 20.08 -5.34 -5.30
CA GLU A 63 19.17 -6.44 -4.94
C GLU A 63 19.74 -7.42 -3.89
N ASP A 64 21.02 -7.30 -3.53
CA ASP A 64 21.76 -8.24 -2.68
C ASP A 64 21.86 -7.75 -1.23
N ILE A 65 20.78 -7.89 -0.46
CA ILE A 65 20.70 -7.37 0.91
C ILE A 65 21.43 -8.28 1.90
N ASN A 66 22.51 -7.79 2.52
CA ASN A 66 23.27 -8.47 3.58
C ASN A 66 22.60 -8.33 4.96
N TYR A 67 21.49 -9.04 5.15
CA TYR A 67 20.65 -8.95 6.35
C TYR A 67 21.38 -9.20 7.67
N GLU A 68 22.28 -10.19 7.74
CA GLU A 68 22.99 -10.49 8.99
C GLU A 68 23.86 -9.31 9.43
N VAL A 69 24.59 -8.70 8.49
CA VAL A 69 25.42 -7.51 8.72
C VAL A 69 24.56 -6.33 9.19
N ALA A 70 23.42 -6.09 8.52
CA ALA A 70 22.49 -5.04 8.92
C ALA A 70 21.94 -5.26 10.35
N GLN A 71 21.62 -6.50 10.73
CA GLN A 71 21.16 -6.82 12.09
C GLN A 71 22.25 -6.62 13.15
N GLU A 72 23.50 -6.95 12.83
CA GLU A 72 24.64 -6.70 13.72
C GLU A 72 24.84 -5.19 13.96
N TYR A 73 24.80 -4.39 12.90
CA TYR A 73 24.87 -2.94 13.01
C TYR A 73 23.67 -2.35 13.74
N GLU A 74 22.45 -2.87 13.53
CA GLU A 74 21.26 -2.37 14.21
C GLU A 74 21.34 -2.59 15.72
N LYS A 75 21.82 -3.75 16.17
CA LYS A 75 22.09 -4.03 17.60
C LYS A 75 23.08 -3.04 18.20
N LYS A 76 24.09 -2.63 17.43
CA LYS A 76 25.14 -1.70 17.86
C LYS A 76 24.66 -0.25 17.88
N PHE A 77 24.01 0.20 16.81
CA PHE A 77 23.64 1.61 16.62
C PHE A 77 22.28 1.96 17.17
N ARG A 78 21.40 0.97 17.38
CA ARG A 78 19.99 1.17 17.74
C ARG A 78 19.26 2.09 16.75
N HIS A 79 19.64 1.97 15.48
CA HIS A 79 19.12 2.78 14.38
C HIS A 79 19.12 1.95 13.08
N ASP A 80 17.94 1.69 12.53
CA ASP A 80 17.72 0.81 11.37
C ASP A 80 18.24 1.40 10.05
N VAL A 81 17.99 2.68 9.78
CA VAL A 81 18.53 3.31 8.56
C VAL A 81 20.05 3.28 8.55
N MET A 82 20.69 3.72 9.64
CA MET A 82 22.14 3.73 9.73
C MET A 82 22.73 2.32 9.66
N SER A 83 22.06 1.31 10.22
CA SER A 83 22.54 -0.06 10.09
C SER A 83 22.57 -0.53 8.63
N HIS A 84 21.55 -0.19 7.85
CA HIS A 84 21.51 -0.50 6.42
C HIS A 84 22.47 0.36 5.58
N VAL A 85 22.72 1.63 5.93
CA VAL A 85 23.76 2.46 5.30
C VAL A 85 25.13 1.80 5.47
N HIS A 86 25.47 1.39 6.71
CA HIS A 86 26.74 0.75 7.00
C HIS A 86 26.87 -0.63 6.34
N ALA A 87 25.81 -1.45 6.40
CA ALA A 87 25.80 -2.77 5.76
C ALA A 87 25.98 -2.65 4.24
N TYR A 88 25.31 -1.69 3.60
CA TYR A 88 25.46 -1.47 2.16
C TYR A 88 26.85 -0.95 1.80
N GLY A 89 27.41 -0.06 2.63
CA GLY A 89 28.79 0.44 2.47
C GLY A 89 29.88 -0.62 2.68
N GLU A 90 29.59 -1.77 3.31
CA GLU A 90 30.53 -2.91 3.32
C GLU A 90 30.56 -3.65 1.99
N GLN A 91 29.43 -3.72 1.27
CA GLN A 91 29.37 -4.27 -0.08
C GLN A 91 29.88 -3.27 -1.12
N CYS A 92 29.76 -1.96 -0.84
CA CYS A 92 30.14 -0.88 -1.75
C CYS A 92 31.21 0.04 -1.12
N PRO A 93 32.47 -0.41 -0.98
CA PRO A 93 33.51 0.32 -0.27
C PRO A 93 33.86 1.67 -0.94
N ASN A 94 33.78 1.77 -2.27
CA ASN A 94 34.08 3.02 -2.98
C ASN A 94 32.94 4.04 -2.84
N ALA A 95 31.69 3.56 -2.78
CA ALA A 95 30.50 4.38 -2.63
C ALA A 95 30.11 4.67 -1.17
N LYS A 96 30.72 4.00 -0.19
CA LYS A 96 30.37 4.11 1.25
C LYS A 96 30.25 5.55 1.75
N GLY A 97 31.11 6.44 1.29
CA GLY A 97 31.11 7.86 1.71
C GLY A 97 29.97 8.70 1.13
N ILE A 98 29.32 8.25 0.05
CA ILE A 98 28.25 8.99 -0.64
C ILE A 98 26.86 8.39 -0.39
N ILE A 99 26.76 7.20 0.22
CA ILE A 99 25.47 6.64 0.62
C ILE A 99 24.83 7.58 1.64
N HIS A 100 23.59 7.99 1.37
CA HIS A 100 22.79 8.85 2.25
C HIS A 100 23.32 10.28 2.43
N LEU A 101 24.16 10.76 1.51
CA LEU A 101 24.69 12.12 1.53
C LEU A 101 23.55 13.17 1.59
N GLY A 102 23.63 14.11 2.54
CA GLY A 102 22.64 15.17 2.73
C GLY A 102 21.25 14.74 3.23
N ALA A 103 20.92 13.45 3.17
CA ALA A 103 19.62 12.90 3.48
C ALA A 103 19.41 12.63 4.97
N THR A 104 18.18 12.31 5.34
CA THR A 104 17.79 11.88 6.68
C THR A 104 17.04 10.56 6.62
N SER A 105 16.85 9.90 7.76
CA SER A 105 16.17 8.60 7.86
C SER A 105 14.82 8.54 7.11
N CYS A 106 14.06 9.64 7.10
CA CYS A 106 12.78 9.70 6.39
C CYS A 106 12.92 9.72 4.86
N TYR A 107 14.08 10.12 4.31
CA TYR A 107 14.33 9.99 2.86
C TYR A 107 14.11 8.56 2.38
N VAL A 108 14.62 7.55 3.09
CA VAL A 108 14.38 6.15 2.70
C VAL A 108 13.12 5.58 3.34
N GLY A 109 12.81 5.90 4.60
CA GLY A 109 11.63 5.39 5.28
C GLY A 109 10.32 5.85 4.62
N ASP A 110 10.08 7.16 4.63
CA ASP A 110 8.80 7.73 4.23
C ASP A 110 8.56 7.67 2.72
N ASN A 111 9.59 7.84 1.88
CA ASN A 111 9.43 7.63 0.44
C ASN A 111 9.11 6.16 0.12
N THR A 112 9.72 5.20 0.84
CA THR A 112 9.40 3.78 0.67
C THR A 112 7.98 3.47 1.11
N ASP A 113 7.49 4.08 2.19
CA ASP A 113 6.10 3.89 2.64
C ASP A 113 5.11 4.38 1.57
N VAL A 114 5.35 5.55 0.96
CA VAL A 114 4.50 6.05 -0.14
C VAL A 114 4.57 5.15 -1.37
N ILE A 115 5.75 4.66 -1.74
CA ILE A 115 5.93 3.69 -2.84
C ILE A 115 5.16 2.41 -2.54
N THR A 116 5.28 1.89 -1.32
CA THR A 116 4.58 0.68 -0.85
C THR A 116 3.07 0.86 -0.94
N MET A 117 2.54 2.00 -0.47
CA MET A 117 1.12 2.33 -0.58
C MET A 117 0.67 2.38 -2.04
N LYS A 118 1.44 3.01 -2.93
CA LYS A 118 1.11 3.07 -4.36
C LYS A 118 1.06 1.69 -5.00
N GLU A 119 2.08 0.85 -4.79
CA GLU A 119 2.12 -0.52 -5.34
C GLU A 119 0.97 -1.39 -4.80
N ALA A 120 0.66 -1.26 -3.51
CA ALA A 120 -0.49 -1.94 -2.90
C ALA A 120 -1.82 -1.49 -3.52
N LEU A 121 -2.03 -0.19 -3.69
CA LEU A 121 -3.26 0.35 -4.32
C LEU A 121 -3.36 -0.06 -5.80
N LEU A 122 -2.26 -0.09 -6.55
CA LEU A 122 -2.25 -0.58 -7.93
C LEU A 122 -2.66 -2.06 -8.02
N LEU A 123 -2.17 -2.90 -7.10
CA LEU A 123 -2.57 -4.30 -7.01
C LEU A 123 -4.06 -4.45 -6.66
N ILE A 124 -4.58 -3.63 -5.74
CA ILE A 124 -5.99 -3.62 -5.36
C ILE A 124 -6.85 -3.15 -6.53
N LYS A 125 -6.47 -2.07 -7.22
CA LYS A 125 -7.16 -1.55 -8.41
C LYS A 125 -7.34 -2.63 -9.47
N LYS A 126 -6.30 -3.42 -9.75
CA LYS A 126 -6.38 -4.55 -10.68
C LYS A 126 -7.42 -5.60 -10.25
N LYS A 127 -7.47 -5.92 -8.95
CA LYS A 127 -8.45 -6.88 -8.41
C LYS A 127 -9.87 -6.31 -8.41
N LEU A 128 -10.02 -5.02 -8.14
CA LEU A 128 -11.30 -4.31 -8.17
C LEU A 128 -11.91 -4.31 -9.58
N VAL A 129 -11.10 -4.04 -10.62
CA VAL A 129 -11.55 -4.15 -12.03
C VAL A 129 -12.08 -5.55 -12.35
N ASN A 130 -11.42 -6.60 -11.86
CA ASN A 130 -11.90 -7.98 -12.07
C ASN A 130 -13.22 -8.25 -11.33
N ALA A 131 -13.39 -7.70 -10.13
CA ALA A 131 -14.64 -7.80 -9.38
C ALA A 131 -15.78 -7.07 -10.10
N ILE A 132 -15.54 -5.84 -10.56
CA ILE A 132 -16.48 -5.06 -11.39
C ILE A 132 -16.87 -5.84 -12.63
N SER A 133 -15.91 -6.37 -13.38
CA SER A 133 -16.18 -7.16 -14.58
C SER A 133 -17.03 -8.41 -14.28
N SER A 134 -16.78 -9.08 -13.17
CA SER A 134 -17.52 -10.27 -12.76
C SER A 134 -18.97 -9.94 -12.37
N VAL A 135 -19.17 -8.89 -11.57
CA VAL A 135 -20.50 -8.43 -11.15
C VAL A 135 -21.27 -7.86 -12.34
N ALA A 136 -20.62 -7.13 -13.25
CA ALA A 136 -21.24 -6.61 -14.47
C ALA A 136 -21.71 -7.74 -15.40
N LYS A 137 -20.89 -8.78 -15.59
CA LYS A 137 -21.28 -9.95 -16.36
C LYS A 137 -22.50 -10.66 -15.74
N PHE A 138 -22.49 -10.85 -14.42
CA PHE A 138 -23.63 -11.42 -13.70
C PHE A 138 -24.88 -10.54 -13.83
N ALA A 139 -24.74 -9.22 -13.71
CA ALA A 139 -25.84 -8.29 -13.83
C ALA A 139 -26.48 -8.33 -15.23
N ASP A 140 -25.67 -8.41 -16.29
CA ASP A 140 -26.17 -8.50 -17.67
C ASP A 140 -26.82 -9.87 -17.97
N GLU A 141 -26.22 -10.97 -17.50
CA GLU A 141 -26.76 -12.33 -17.66
C GLU A 141 -28.16 -12.46 -17.03
N TYR A 142 -28.37 -11.87 -15.86
CA TYR A 142 -29.62 -12.00 -15.10
C TYR A 142 -30.51 -10.75 -15.15
N LYS A 143 -30.30 -9.85 -16.10
CA LYS A 143 -31.01 -8.55 -16.17
C LYS A 143 -32.53 -8.68 -16.31
N ASP A 144 -33.00 -9.75 -16.95
CA ASP A 144 -34.42 -10.00 -17.20
C ASP A 144 -35.04 -11.02 -16.24
N MET A 145 -34.26 -11.59 -15.31
CA MET A 145 -34.75 -12.61 -14.36
C MET A 145 -35.49 -11.94 -13.20
N PRO A 146 -36.84 -12.05 -13.11
CA PRO A 146 -37.60 -11.38 -12.06
C PRO A 146 -37.30 -12.00 -10.69
N CYS A 147 -37.27 -11.18 -9.65
CA CYS A 147 -37.19 -11.62 -8.27
C CYS A 147 -37.96 -10.67 -7.35
N LEU A 148 -38.25 -11.12 -6.13
CA LEU A 148 -38.96 -10.32 -5.14
C LEU A 148 -38.06 -9.15 -4.68
N GLY A 149 -38.55 -7.91 -4.77
CA GLY A 149 -37.87 -6.75 -4.20
C GLY A 149 -37.99 -6.71 -2.68
N PHE A 150 -37.02 -6.09 -2.00
CA PHE A 150 -37.02 -5.96 -0.54
C PHE A 150 -36.71 -4.54 -0.09
N THR A 151 -37.58 -3.98 0.74
CA THR A 151 -37.35 -2.75 1.53
C THR A 151 -37.67 -3.08 2.98
N HIS A 152 -36.82 -2.71 3.95
CA HIS A 152 -36.91 -3.20 5.35
C HIS A 152 -36.88 -4.74 5.46
N PHE A 153 -36.30 -5.41 4.46
CA PHE A 153 -36.39 -6.86 4.27
C PHE A 153 -37.84 -7.43 4.28
N GLN A 154 -38.81 -6.58 3.94
CA GLN A 154 -40.20 -6.96 3.67
C GLN A 154 -40.44 -7.04 2.16
N PRO A 155 -41.35 -7.92 1.70
CA PRO A 155 -41.75 -7.99 0.29
C PRO A 155 -42.15 -6.62 -0.25
N ALA A 156 -41.54 -6.22 -1.36
CA ALA A 156 -41.81 -4.99 -2.08
C ALA A 156 -42.13 -5.30 -3.56
N GLN A 157 -42.28 -4.25 -4.37
CA GLN A 157 -42.48 -4.41 -5.82
C GLN A 157 -41.35 -5.27 -6.43
N PRO A 158 -41.66 -6.14 -7.42
CA PRO A 158 -40.66 -6.95 -8.09
C PRO A 158 -39.52 -6.13 -8.69
N THR A 159 -38.33 -6.72 -8.69
CA THR A 159 -37.15 -6.24 -9.41
C THR A 159 -36.61 -7.39 -10.27
N THR A 160 -35.39 -7.27 -10.79
CA THR A 160 -34.66 -8.39 -11.39
C THR A 160 -33.38 -8.70 -10.64
N VAL A 161 -32.91 -9.94 -10.75
CA VAL A 161 -31.63 -10.39 -10.15
C VAL A 161 -30.48 -9.52 -10.67
N GLY A 162 -30.45 -9.25 -11.97
CA GLY A 162 -29.45 -8.37 -12.56
C GLY A 162 -29.56 -6.93 -12.10
N LYS A 163 -30.78 -6.36 -11.99
CA LYS A 163 -30.97 -5.01 -11.44
C LYS A 163 -30.51 -4.91 -10.00
N ARG A 164 -30.76 -5.93 -9.16
CA ARG A 164 -30.21 -5.99 -7.80
C ARG A 164 -28.67 -5.96 -7.84
N ALA A 165 -28.07 -6.72 -8.74
CA ALA A 165 -26.62 -6.76 -8.89
C ALA A 165 -25.99 -5.42 -9.32
N THR A 166 -26.71 -4.60 -10.10
CA THR A 166 -26.23 -3.25 -10.44
C THR A 166 -26.06 -2.33 -9.23
N LEU A 167 -26.75 -2.58 -8.11
CA LEU A 167 -26.55 -1.82 -6.88
C LEU A 167 -25.15 -2.09 -6.31
N TRP A 168 -24.72 -3.35 -6.30
CA TRP A 168 -23.37 -3.73 -5.88
C TRP A 168 -22.31 -3.25 -6.88
N LEU A 169 -22.63 -3.30 -8.17
CA LEU A 169 -21.74 -2.80 -9.22
C LEU A 169 -21.47 -1.31 -9.08
N MET A 170 -22.51 -0.51 -8.80
CA MET A 170 -22.37 0.93 -8.65
C MET A 170 -21.43 1.30 -7.49
N ASP A 171 -21.55 0.63 -6.35
CA ASP A 171 -20.63 0.83 -5.21
C ASP A 171 -19.18 0.56 -5.62
N LEU A 172 -18.92 -0.54 -6.32
CA LEU A 172 -17.57 -0.88 -6.82
C LEU A 172 -17.04 0.11 -7.87
N VAL A 173 -17.90 0.73 -8.68
CA VAL A 173 -17.50 1.76 -9.64
C VAL A 173 -17.07 3.03 -8.91
N MET A 174 -17.82 3.45 -7.88
CA MET A 174 -17.41 4.59 -7.04
C MET A 174 -16.07 4.32 -6.35
N ASP A 175 -15.88 3.09 -5.84
CA ASP A 175 -14.60 2.66 -5.26
C ASP A 175 -13.45 2.72 -6.28
N TYR A 176 -13.73 2.39 -7.55
CA TYR A 176 -12.74 2.43 -8.62
C TYR A 176 -12.31 3.85 -8.98
N GLU A 177 -13.27 4.77 -9.03
CA GLU A 177 -12.98 6.19 -9.27
C GLU A 177 -12.12 6.76 -8.14
N GLU A 178 -12.47 6.45 -6.88
CA GLU A 178 -11.72 6.92 -5.72
C GLU A 178 -10.30 6.34 -5.68
N ILE A 179 -10.12 5.04 -5.90
CA ILE A 179 -8.77 4.46 -5.88
C ILE A 179 -7.90 5.03 -7.01
N CYS A 180 -8.48 5.34 -8.17
CA CYS A 180 -7.75 6.02 -9.24
C CYS A 180 -7.33 7.42 -8.81
N HIS A 181 -8.27 8.19 -8.25
CA HIS A 181 -7.99 9.53 -7.74
C HIS A 181 -6.87 9.52 -6.68
N VAL A 182 -6.95 8.63 -5.70
CA VAL A 182 -5.93 8.53 -4.64
C VAL A 182 -4.57 8.19 -5.24
N ILE A 183 -4.46 7.15 -6.08
CA ILE A 183 -3.18 6.78 -6.74
C ILE A 183 -2.59 7.96 -7.52
N ASP A 184 -3.43 8.69 -8.25
CA ASP A 184 -3.00 9.83 -9.06
C ASP A 184 -2.57 11.05 -8.25
N SER A 185 -3.00 11.14 -7.00
CA SER A 185 -2.71 12.24 -6.07
C SER A 185 -1.51 11.99 -5.14
N LEU A 186 -1.01 10.75 -5.07
CA LEU A 186 0.14 10.40 -4.23
C LEU A 186 1.38 11.19 -4.66
N MET A 187 2.06 11.78 -3.67
CA MET A 187 3.34 12.48 -3.84
C MET A 187 4.37 11.88 -2.90
N LEU A 188 5.61 11.80 -3.37
CA LEU A 188 6.75 11.41 -2.52
C LEU A 188 7.05 12.48 -1.48
N LEU A 189 7.70 12.10 -0.37
CA LEU A 189 8.31 13.08 0.52
C LEU A 189 9.41 13.85 -0.24
N GLY A 190 10.27 13.15 -0.97
CA GLY A 190 11.49 13.70 -1.57
C GLY A 190 12.64 13.81 -0.56
N SER A 191 13.58 14.71 -0.86
CA SER A 191 14.80 15.02 -0.12
C SER A 191 14.61 16.30 0.69
N LYS A 192 13.95 16.18 1.85
CA LYS A 192 13.46 17.33 2.64
C LYS A 192 14.33 17.76 3.83
N GLY A 193 15.37 17.00 4.16
CA GLY A 193 16.17 17.22 5.37
C GLY A 193 15.39 16.88 6.66
N THR A 194 15.94 17.28 7.81
CA THR A 194 15.43 16.83 9.14
C THR A 194 14.12 17.48 9.53
N THR A 195 13.86 18.71 9.08
CA THR A 195 12.71 19.54 9.49
C THR A 195 11.95 20.11 8.30
N GLY A 196 12.16 19.56 7.10
CA GLY A 196 11.45 19.99 5.89
C GLY A 196 12.08 21.14 5.12
N THR A 197 13.16 21.73 5.65
CA THR A 197 13.78 22.95 5.10
C THR A 197 14.86 22.70 4.04
N GLN A 198 15.24 21.45 3.82
CA GLN A 198 16.33 21.05 2.91
C GLN A 198 17.70 21.65 3.26
N ALA A 199 17.91 22.14 4.48
CA ALA A 199 19.13 22.86 4.85
C ALA A 199 20.43 22.09 4.56
N SER A 200 20.45 20.78 4.81
CA SER A 200 21.60 19.92 4.51
C SER A 200 21.94 19.86 3.02
N PHE A 201 20.92 19.79 2.16
CA PHE A 201 21.12 19.81 0.71
C PHE A 201 21.47 21.21 0.20
N LEU A 202 20.87 22.25 0.79
CA LEU A 202 21.19 23.64 0.44
C LEU A 202 22.67 23.96 0.73
N GLU A 203 23.21 23.44 1.84
CA GLU A 203 24.63 23.54 2.16
C GLU A 203 25.50 22.77 1.15
N LEU A 204 25.12 21.54 0.78
CA LEU A 204 25.84 20.76 -0.24
C LEU A 204 25.86 21.44 -1.62
N PHE A 205 24.84 22.23 -1.94
CA PHE A 205 24.72 22.96 -3.20
C PHE A 205 25.14 24.43 -3.09
N ASP A 206 25.95 24.80 -2.09
CA ASP A 206 26.50 26.16 -1.92
C ASP A 206 25.43 27.27 -1.91
N GLY A 207 24.23 26.97 -1.38
CA GLY A 207 23.10 27.91 -1.33
C GLY A 207 22.22 27.95 -2.58
N ASP A 208 22.42 27.06 -3.56
CA ASP A 208 21.61 27.02 -4.79
C ASP A 208 20.23 26.34 -4.55
N HIS A 209 19.21 27.18 -4.37
CA HIS A 209 17.83 26.74 -4.18
C HIS A 209 17.23 26.02 -5.40
N GLU A 210 17.68 26.32 -6.63
CA GLU A 210 17.14 25.66 -7.82
C GLU A 210 17.64 24.23 -7.92
N LYS A 211 18.90 23.95 -7.52
CA LYS A 211 19.39 22.58 -7.39
C LYS A 211 18.62 21.76 -6.36
N CYS A 212 18.24 22.34 -5.22
CA CYS A 212 17.39 21.66 -4.23
C CYS A 212 16.01 21.29 -4.79
N LYS A 213 15.39 22.17 -5.59
CA LYS A 213 14.11 21.87 -6.26
C LYS A 213 14.27 20.81 -7.33
N GLU A 214 15.34 20.90 -8.11
CA GLU A 214 15.62 19.95 -9.19
C GLU A 214 15.97 18.55 -8.65
N LEU A 215 16.64 18.48 -7.49
CA LEU A 215 16.88 17.24 -6.75
C LEU A 215 15.55 16.49 -6.51
N ASP A 216 14.56 17.17 -5.90
CA ASP A 216 13.25 16.57 -5.65
C ASP A 216 12.51 16.17 -6.93
N ARG A 217 12.57 17.01 -7.97
CA ARG A 217 11.92 16.74 -9.26
C ARG A 217 12.48 15.46 -9.89
N LYS A 218 13.81 15.33 -9.92
CA LYS A 218 14.52 14.16 -10.47
C LYS A 218 14.29 12.91 -9.65
N ILE A 219 14.25 13.00 -8.31
CA ILE A 219 13.88 11.87 -7.46
C ILE A 219 12.46 11.39 -7.74
N ALA A 220 11.49 12.31 -7.84
CA ALA A 220 10.12 11.95 -8.19
C ALA A 220 10.06 11.24 -9.55
N GLU A 221 10.72 11.79 -10.56
CA GLU A 221 10.79 11.22 -11.92
C GLU A 221 11.38 9.81 -11.93
N LYS A 222 12.57 9.61 -11.32
CA LYS A 222 13.26 8.32 -11.23
C LYS A 222 12.44 7.26 -10.49
N MET A 223 11.61 7.67 -9.53
CA MET A 223 10.75 6.79 -8.75
C MET A 223 9.34 6.65 -9.33
N GLY A 224 9.05 7.28 -10.47
CA GLY A 224 7.78 7.17 -11.18
C GLY A 224 6.61 7.95 -10.54
N PHE A 225 6.90 9.06 -9.87
CA PHE A 225 5.91 9.97 -9.28
C PHE A 225 5.86 11.29 -10.03
N LYS A 226 4.69 11.93 -10.02
CA LYS A 226 4.48 13.24 -10.69
C LYS A 226 5.19 14.37 -9.96
N ALA A 227 5.27 14.29 -8.63
CA ALA A 227 5.85 15.31 -7.78
C ALA A 227 6.21 14.76 -6.38
N CYS A 228 7.01 15.54 -5.66
CA CYS A 228 7.18 15.45 -4.21
C CYS A 228 6.27 16.47 -3.51
N PHE A 229 6.03 16.29 -2.21
CA PHE A 229 5.34 17.28 -1.39
C PHE A 229 6.06 18.64 -1.48
N PRO A 230 5.34 19.75 -1.70
CA PRO A 230 5.96 21.08 -1.74
C PRO A 230 6.36 21.57 -0.34
N VAL A 231 5.66 21.11 0.70
CA VAL A 231 5.87 21.48 2.10
C VAL A 231 5.75 20.22 2.96
N SER A 232 6.71 20.03 3.87
CA SER A 232 6.72 18.93 4.84
C SER A 232 7.39 19.36 6.14
N GLY A 233 7.21 18.59 7.20
CA GLY A 233 8.16 18.57 8.32
C GLY A 233 9.27 17.56 8.01
N GLN A 234 9.61 16.72 8.97
CA GLN A 234 10.52 15.59 8.73
C GLN A 234 9.90 14.50 7.84
N THR A 235 8.57 14.42 7.84
CA THR A 235 7.78 13.34 7.21
C THR A 235 6.82 13.90 6.19
N TYR A 236 6.30 13.06 5.30
CA TYR A 236 5.10 13.47 4.56
C TYR A 236 3.95 13.66 5.56
N ALA A 237 2.99 14.52 5.24
CA ALA A 237 1.87 14.75 6.14
C ALA A 237 1.07 13.45 6.34
N ARG A 238 0.99 12.93 7.57
CA ARG A 238 0.27 11.69 7.92
C ARG A 238 -1.23 11.70 7.57
N LYS A 239 -1.77 12.87 7.20
CA LYS A 239 -3.07 12.99 6.56
C LYS A 239 -3.17 12.17 5.25
N LEU A 240 -2.06 11.96 4.55
CA LEU A 240 -1.99 11.06 3.39
C LEU A 240 -2.38 9.62 3.76
N ASP A 241 -1.92 9.14 4.92
CA ASP A 241 -2.26 7.80 5.41
C ASP A 241 -3.77 7.67 5.64
N THR A 242 -4.41 8.72 6.17
CA THR A 242 -5.87 8.77 6.32
C THR A 242 -6.58 8.68 4.97
N ILE A 243 -6.10 9.41 3.95
CA ILE A 243 -6.70 9.36 2.60
C ILE A 243 -6.62 7.94 2.04
N VAL A 244 -5.44 7.31 2.10
CA VAL A 244 -5.24 5.94 1.61
C VAL A 244 -6.11 4.94 2.37
N CYS A 245 -6.11 4.99 3.70
CA CYS A 245 -6.91 4.07 4.51
C CYS A 245 -8.42 4.29 4.37
N ASN A 246 -8.90 5.52 4.17
CA ASN A 246 -10.30 5.80 3.91
C ASN A 246 -10.75 5.23 2.56
N CYS A 247 -9.92 5.33 1.52
CA CYS A 247 -10.18 4.67 0.23
C CYS A 247 -10.36 3.16 0.41
N LEU A 248 -9.52 2.51 1.22
CA LEU A 248 -9.69 1.09 1.57
C LEU A 248 -10.97 0.83 2.39
N GLY A 249 -11.34 1.76 3.28
CA GLY A 249 -12.56 1.72 4.06
C GLY A 249 -13.83 1.76 3.20
N LEU A 250 -13.84 2.55 2.12
CA LEU A 250 -14.93 2.61 1.14
C LEU A 250 -15.11 1.27 0.42
N ILE A 251 -14.03 0.69 -0.11
CA ILE A 251 -14.04 -0.64 -0.73
C ILE A 251 -14.58 -1.70 0.25
N ALA A 252 -14.16 -1.62 1.51
CA ALA A 252 -14.61 -2.54 2.55
C ALA A 252 -16.11 -2.37 2.85
N GLN A 253 -16.65 -1.15 2.83
CA GLN A 253 -18.08 -0.89 2.99
C GLN A 253 -18.89 -1.59 1.88
N SER A 254 -18.51 -1.40 0.62
CA SER A 254 -19.11 -2.04 -0.55
C SER A 254 -19.09 -3.57 -0.44
N CYS A 255 -17.93 -4.13 -0.08
CA CYS A 255 -17.75 -5.57 0.12
C CYS A 255 -18.62 -6.12 1.26
N CYS A 256 -18.71 -5.39 2.39
CA CYS A 256 -19.53 -5.78 3.53
C CYS A 256 -21.03 -5.80 3.16
N LYS A 257 -21.51 -4.76 2.47
CA LYS A 257 -22.89 -4.68 2.00
C LYS A 257 -23.23 -5.82 1.05
N PHE A 258 -22.42 -6.02 0.00
CA PHE A 258 -22.57 -7.11 -0.96
C PHE A 258 -22.63 -8.49 -0.28
N SER A 259 -21.69 -8.75 0.62
CA SER A 259 -21.62 -10.05 1.31
C SER A 259 -22.81 -10.29 2.25
N ASN A 260 -23.39 -9.25 2.86
CA ASN A 260 -24.60 -9.39 3.66
C ASN A 260 -25.83 -9.73 2.81
N ASP A 261 -26.00 -9.07 1.67
CA ASP A 261 -27.08 -9.39 0.74
C ASP A 261 -26.99 -10.85 0.27
N LEU A 262 -25.80 -11.33 -0.11
CA LEU A 262 -25.62 -12.72 -0.51
C LEU A 262 -25.96 -13.71 0.61
N ARG A 263 -25.59 -13.42 1.86
CA ARG A 263 -25.93 -14.28 3.01
C ARG A 263 -27.44 -14.37 3.22
N LEU A 264 -28.16 -13.27 3.04
CA LEU A 264 -29.62 -13.23 3.11
C LEU A 264 -30.25 -14.01 1.94
N LEU A 265 -29.76 -13.82 0.71
CA LEU A 265 -30.26 -14.52 -0.46
C LEU A 265 -30.02 -16.03 -0.40
N GLN A 266 -28.90 -16.46 0.20
CA GLN A 266 -28.63 -17.88 0.44
C GLN A 266 -29.54 -18.46 1.51
N ASN A 267 -29.93 -17.68 2.53
CA ASN A 267 -30.98 -18.09 3.47
C ASN A 267 -32.33 -18.29 2.78
N LEU A 268 -32.69 -17.40 1.84
CA LEU A 268 -33.90 -17.50 1.01
C LEU A 268 -33.81 -18.59 -0.06
N LYS A 269 -32.63 -19.19 -0.27
CA LYS A 269 -32.33 -20.19 -1.31
C LYS A 269 -32.51 -19.67 -2.74
N GLU A 270 -32.36 -18.36 -2.93
CA GLU A 270 -32.44 -17.71 -4.25
C GLU A 270 -31.07 -17.68 -4.95
N ILE A 271 -29.99 -17.46 -4.19
CA ILE A 271 -28.61 -17.41 -4.69
C ILE A 271 -27.70 -18.11 -3.68
N GLU A 272 -26.82 -18.98 -4.15
CA GLU A 272 -25.76 -19.59 -3.32
C GLU A 272 -24.37 -19.10 -3.77
N GLU A 273 -23.43 -18.96 -2.84
CA GLU A 273 -22.03 -18.78 -3.21
C GLU A 273 -21.44 -20.05 -3.86
N PRO A 274 -20.40 -19.94 -4.71
CA PRO A 274 -19.80 -21.12 -5.35
C PRO A 274 -19.29 -22.13 -4.32
N PHE A 275 -19.60 -23.41 -4.56
CA PHE A 275 -19.25 -24.53 -3.68
C PHE A 275 -18.35 -25.53 -4.42
N GLU A 276 -17.15 -25.79 -3.91
CA GLU A 276 -16.21 -26.70 -4.58
C GLU A 276 -16.62 -28.16 -4.45
N LYS A 277 -16.21 -29.01 -5.42
CA LYS A 277 -16.58 -30.43 -5.48
C LYS A 277 -16.29 -31.20 -4.18
N ASN A 278 -15.19 -30.86 -3.50
CA ASN A 278 -14.73 -31.50 -2.27
C ASN A 278 -14.91 -30.62 -1.02
N GLN A 279 -15.62 -29.49 -1.14
CA GLN A 279 -15.86 -28.61 0.01
C GLN A 279 -16.79 -29.29 1.00
N ILE A 280 -16.41 -29.32 2.27
CA ILE A 280 -17.27 -29.78 3.37
C ILE A 280 -17.94 -28.55 3.97
N GLY A 281 -19.25 -28.43 3.83
CA GLY A 281 -20.00 -27.28 4.34
C GLY A 281 -20.26 -27.34 5.85
N SER A 282 -20.40 -28.54 6.41
CA SER A 282 -20.55 -28.79 7.85
C SER A 282 -19.94 -30.15 8.21
N SER A 283 -19.26 -30.23 9.35
CA SER A 283 -18.73 -31.49 9.89
C SER A 283 -19.81 -32.49 10.31
N ALA A 284 -21.06 -32.03 10.50
CA ALA A 284 -22.17 -32.85 11.00
C ALA A 284 -23.32 -33.05 9.98
N MET A 285 -23.44 -32.20 8.96
CA MET A 285 -24.58 -32.19 8.04
C MET A 285 -24.12 -32.08 6.58
N ALA A 286 -24.14 -33.21 5.86
CA ALA A 286 -23.65 -33.30 4.48
C ALA A 286 -24.41 -32.41 3.47
N TYR A 287 -25.68 -32.10 3.73
CA TYR A 287 -26.50 -31.24 2.87
C TYR A 287 -26.34 -29.74 3.15
N LYS A 288 -25.69 -29.35 4.27
CA LYS A 288 -25.64 -27.95 4.72
C LYS A 288 -24.53 -27.18 4.00
N ARG A 289 -24.91 -26.17 3.23
CA ARG A 289 -24.00 -25.21 2.58
C ARG A 289 -24.08 -23.86 3.26
N ASN A 290 -22.94 -23.37 3.76
CA ASN A 290 -22.85 -22.08 4.45
C ASN A 290 -22.21 -21.03 3.54
N PRO A 291 -22.61 -19.76 3.63
CA PRO A 291 -22.02 -18.64 2.88
C PRO A 291 -20.68 -18.19 3.48
N MET A 292 -19.74 -19.13 3.69
CA MET A 292 -18.50 -18.91 4.44
C MET A 292 -17.56 -17.90 3.78
N ARG A 293 -17.54 -17.81 2.45
CA ARG A 293 -16.73 -16.81 1.74
C ARG A 293 -17.31 -15.43 1.98
N SER A 294 -18.63 -15.30 1.86
CA SER A 294 -19.34 -14.05 2.14
C SER A 294 -19.20 -13.62 3.62
N GLU A 295 -19.31 -14.55 4.57
CA GLU A 295 -19.04 -14.29 5.99
C GLU A 295 -17.62 -13.80 6.25
N ARG A 296 -16.63 -14.38 5.56
CA ARG A 296 -15.24 -13.94 5.64
C ARG A 296 -15.02 -12.56 5.05
N ILE A 297 -15.67 -12.24 3.92
CA ILE A 297 -15.66 -10.90 3.33
C ILE A 297 -16.18 -9.90 4.35
N ALA A 298 -17.35 -10.14 4.97
CA ALA A 298 -17.90 -9.27 6.00
C ALA A 298 -16.96 -9.10 7.20
N SER A 299 -16.34 -10.19 7.66
CA SER A 299 -15.40 -10.17 8.79
C SER A 299 -14.15 -9.32 8.50
N LEU A 300 -13.52 -9.51 7.34
CA LEU A 300 -12.32 -8.76 6.95
C LEU A 300 -12.65 -7.30 6.62
N SER A 301 -13.79 -7.05 5.98
CA SER A 301 -14.25 -5.69 5.68
C SER A 301 -14.46 -4.89 6.96
N ARG A 302 -15.04 -5.49 7.99
CA ARG A 302 -15.18 -4.83 9.30
C ARG A 302 -13.83 -4.43 9.88
N TYR A 303 -12.84 -5.32 9.83
CA TYR A 303 -11.48 -5.02 10.30
C TYR A 303 -10.90 -3.79 9.59
N VAL A 304 -10.97 -3.76 8.26
CA VAL A 304 -10.47 -2.62 7.45
C VAL A 304 -11.20 -1.32 7.79
N MET A 305 -12.54 -1.34 7.87
CA MET A 305 -13.32 -0.13 8.17
C MET A 305 -12.98 0.46 9.54
N ILE A 306 -12.77 -0.38 10.56
CA ILE A 306 -12.43 0.10 11.91
C ILE A 306 -10.98 0.61 11.95
N ASP A 307 -10.05 -0.08 11.31
CA ASP A 307 -8.64 0.32 11.31
C ASP A 307 -8.35 1.59 10.49
N ALA A 308 -9.24 1.96 9.56
CA ALA A 308 -9.13 3.19 8.79
C ALA A 308 -9.13 4.47 9.66
N LEU A 309 -9.59 4.39 10.91
CA LEU A 309 -9.55 5.49 11.86
C LEU A 309 -8.15 5.76 12.44
N ASN A 310 -7.28 4.74 12.52
CA ASN A 310 -5.99 4.86 13.20
C ASN A 310 -5.11 6.00 12.64
N PRO A 311 -4.93 6.15 11.32
CA PRO A 311 -4.07 7.21 10.79
C PRO A 311 -4.63 8.62 11.02
N ALA A 312 -5.97 8.76 11.14
CA ALA A 312 -6.57 10.06 11.46
C ALA A 312 -6.13 10.53 12.85
N TRP A 313 -6.05 9.62 13.82
CA TRP A 313 -5.52 9.92 15.14
C TRP A 313 -4.04 10.28 15.07
N THR A 314 -3.22 9.45 14.42
CA THR A 314 -1.79 9.72 14.22
C THR A 314 -1.56 11.10 13.63
N ALA A 315 -2.28 11.46 12.57
CA ALA A 315 -2.17 12.76 11.93
C ALA A 315 -2.56 13.92 12.86
N SER A 316 -3.61 13.75 13.67
CA SER A 316 -4.09 14.80 14.59
C SER A 316 -3.17 15.05 15.79
N ALA A 317 -2.42 14.02 16.22
CA ALA A 317 -1.61 14.05 17.42
C ALA A 317 -0.10 14.29 17.17
N GLN A 318 0.31 14.47 15.90
CA GLN A 318 1.69 14.86 15.56
C GLN A 318 2.01 16.24 16.12
N TRP A 319 3.17 16.38 16.77
CA TRP A 319 3.64 17.67 17.29
C TRP A 319 4.73 18.25 16.39
N PHE A 320 4.57 19.53 16.03
CA PHE A 320 5.54 20.30 15.25
C PHE A 320 5.98 19.55 13.97
N GLU A 321 7.29 19.46 13.68
CA GLU A 321 7.80 18.88 12.45
C GLU A 321 7.78 17.34 12.40
N ARG A 322 7.70 16.65 13.55
CA ARG A 322 7.44 15.20 13.71
C ARG A 322 7.50 14.78 15.19
N THR A 323 6.64 13.84 15.57
CA THR A 323 6.85 12.92 16.71
C THR A 323 6.88 11.46 16.21
N LEU A 324 7.77 10.64 16.78
CA LEU A 324 7.88 9.21 16.43
C LEU A 324 6.69 8.41 17.00
#